data_AF-V6H9M1-F1
#
_entry.id   AF-V6H9M1-F1
#
_cell.length_a   1.000
_cell.length_b   1.000
_cell.length_c   1.000
_cell.angle_alpha   90.00
_cell.angle_beta   90.00
_cell.angle_gamma   90.00
#
_symmetry.space_group_name_H-M   'P 1'
#
loop_
_entity.id
_entity.type
_entity.pdbx_description
1 polymer ?
#
loop_
_entity_poly.entity_id
_entity_poly.type
_entity_poly.pdbx_seq_one_letter_code
_entity_poly.pdbx_strand_id
1 'polypeptide(L)'
;MYLVSGRLDESTFPQFKEKVLEVTHAHNTILNLSDLKYISSSGIRAIFELKNRLTQEGKKLILTEAGEKVIQIFNLLGLWKPFAHFEKEEDAIAACLK
;
A
#
# COMPACT_ATOMS: atom_id res chain seq x y z
N MET A 1 -1.24 4.52 9.61
CA MET A 1 -0.07 4.57 8.71
C MET A 1 0.81 3.37 9.01
N TYR A 2 1.36 2.74 7.98
CA TYR A 2 2.16 1.52 8.14
C TYR A 2 3.42 1.61 7.28
N LEU A 3 4.56 1.31 7.88
CA LEU A 3 5.78 1.03 7.13
C LEU A 3 5.76 -0.44 6.71
N VAL A 4 5.95 -0.69 5.41
CA VAL A 4 6.10 -2.04 4.86
C VAL A 4 7.57 -2.22 4.49
N SER A 5 8.28 -3.03 5.27
CA SER A 5 9.73 -3.22 5.15
C SER A 5 10.10 -4.62 4.66
N GLY A 6 11.24 -4.73 4.00
CA GLY A 6 11.79 -6.00 3.53
C GLY A 6 11.04 -6.54 2.32
N ARG A 7 10.11 -7.47 2.54
CA ARG A 7 9.40 -8.17 1.47
C ARG A 7 7.92 -8.25 1.80
N LEU A 8 7.09 -8.24 0.76
CA LEU A 8 5.67 -8.59 0.85
C LEU A 8 5.38 -9.75 -0.10
N ASP A 9 5.58 -10.95 0.42
CA ASP A 9 5.35 -12.24 -0.24
C ASP A 9 4.68 -13.25 0.71
N GLU A 10 4.56 -14.51 0.30
CA GLU A 10 3.89 -15.59 1.03
C GLU A 10 4.41 -15.75 2.47
N SER A 11 5.70 -15.48 2.72
CA SER A 11 6.31 -15.62 4.04
C SER A 11 5.89 -14.52 5.01
N THR A 12 5.70 -13.30 4.49
CA THR A 12 5.33 -12.10 5.26
C THR A 12 3.84 -11.78 5.22
N PHE A 13 3.10 -12.41 4.30
CA PHE A 13 1.69 -12.16 4.08
C PHE A 13 0.83 -12.38 5.33
N PRO A 14 1.02 -13.44 6.16
CA PRO A 14 0.23 -13.60 7.38
C PRO A 14 0.31 -12.40 8.31
N GLN A 15 1.51 -11.82 8.49
CA GLN A 15 1.70 -10.64 9.32
C GLN A 15 1.07 -9.39 8.71
N PHE A 16 1.23 -9.17 7.40
CA PHE A 16 0.56 -8.05 6.72
C PHE A 16 -0.95 -8.16 6.84
N LYS A 17 -1.47 -9.38 6.69
CA LYS A 17 -2.89 -9.68 6.77
C LYS A 17 -3.45 -9.31 8.14
N GLU A 18 -2.84 -9.81 9.20
CA GLU A 18 -3.25 -9.56 10.59
C GLU A 18 -3.17 -8.07 10.97
N LYS A 19 -2.07 -7.38 10.60
CA LYS A 19 -1.79 -6.02 11.07
C LYS A 19 -2.39 -4.90 10.22
N VAL A 20 -2.68 -5.19 8.94
CA VAL A 20 -3.05 -4.17 7.95
C VAL A 20 -4.31 -4.56 7.17
N LEU A 21 -4.37 -5.80 6.66
CA LEU A 21 -5.48 -6.19 5.78
C LEU A 21 -6.78 -6.44 6.53
N GLU A 22 -6.77 -7.07 7.70
CA GLU A 22 -7.99 -7.47 8.43
C GLU A 22 -8.43 -6.46 9.50
N VAL A 23 -7.56 -5.52 9.87
CA VAL A 23 -7.92 -4.47 10.84
C VAL A 23 -8.92 -3.47 10.25
N THR A 24 -9.73 -2.87 11.12
CA THR A 24 -10.61 -1.74 10.78
C THR A 24 -9.79 -0.45 10.73
N HIS A 25 -9.88 0.28 9.63
CA HIS A 25 -9.21 1.58 9.48
C HIS A 25 -10.22 2.69 9.73
N ALA A 26 -10.00 3.56 10.72
CA ALA A 26 -10.95 4.66 10.99
C ALA A 26 -10.94 5.75 9.90
N HIS A 27 -9.80 5.94 9.23
CA HIS A 27 -9.55 7.00 8.26
C HIS A 27 -8.83 6.44 7.02
N ASN A 28 -8.34 7.34 6.14
CA ASN A 28 -7.44 6.97 5.06
C ASN A 28 -6.19 6.26 5.59
N THR A 29 -5.68 5.32 4.80
CA THR A 29 -4.52 4.50 5.16
C THR A 29 -3.36 4.82 4.24
N ILE A 30 -2.22 5.16 4.84
CA ILE A 30 -0.95 5.37 4.14
C ILE A 30 -0.07 4.14 4.36
N LEU A 31 0.44 3.57 3.26
CA LEU A 31 1.51 2.58 3.25
C LEU A 31 2.80 3.23 2.78
N ASN A 32 3.78 3.31 3.67
CA ASN A 32 5.13 3.72 3.34
C ASN A 32 5.92 2.50 2.84
N LEU A 33 6.42 2.59 1.61
CA LEU A 33 7.09 1.51 0.90
C LEU A 33 8.61 1.77 0.75
N SER A 34 9.16 2.75 1.50
CA SER A 34 10.58 3.14 1.45
C SER A 34 11.55 1.98 1.67
N ASP A 35 11.23 1.07 2.59
CA ASP A 35 12.04 -0.13 2.87
C ASP A 35 11.48 -1.40 2.24
N LEU A 36 10.49 -1.31 1.34
CA LEU A 36 9.97 -2.47 0.62
C LEU A 36 10.91 -2.81 -0.54
N LYS A 37 11.61 -3.93 -0.42
CA LYS A 37 12.62 -4.37 -1.41
C LYS A 37 12.05 -5.28 -2.47
N TYR A 38 10.94 -5.95 -2.18
CA TYR A 38 10.29 -6.89 -3.10
C TYR A 38 8.82 -7.09 -2.76
N ILE A 39 7.99 -7.30 -3.77
CA ILE A 39 6.59 -7.68 -3.63
C ILE A 39 6.24 -8.78 -4.65
N SER A 40 5.56 -9.84 -4.20
CA SER A 40 5.06 -10.89 -5.08
C SER A 40 3.65 -10.58 -5.61
N SER A 41 3.13 -11.42 -6.50
CA SER A 41 1.75 -11.31 -7.00
C SER A 41 0.71 -11.40 -5.89
N SER A 42 0.93 -12.24 -4.88
CA SER A 42 0.06 -12.35 -3.70
C SER A 42 0.11 -11.09 -2.84
N GLY A 43 1.28 -10.49 -2.67
CA GLY A 43 1.44 -9.19 -1.99
C GLY A 43 0.70 -8.05 -2.69
N ILE A 44 0.80 -7.97 -4.02
CA ILE A 44 0.10 -6.94 -4.81
C ILE A 44 -1.41 -7.12 -4.71
N ARG A 45 -1.89 -8.37 -4.81
CA ARG A 45 -3.30 -8.69 -4.63
C ARG A 45 -3.80 -8.24 -3.26
N ALA A 46 -3.01 -8.44 -2.20
CA ALA A 46 -3.36 -8.00 -0.84
C ALA A 46 -3.49 -6.47 -0.74
N ILE A 47 -2.54 -5.72 -1.33
CA ILE A 47 -2.60 -4.25 -1.37
C ILE A 47 -3.82 -3.78 -2.17
N PHE A 48 -4.16 -4.45 -3.28
CA PHE A 48 -5.33 -4.14 -4.08
C PHE A 48 -6.65 -4.46 -3.35
N GLU A 49 -6.70 -5.57 -2.62
CA GLU A 49 -7.83 -5.94 -1.78
C GLU A 49 -8.08 -4.88 -0.69
N LEU A 50 -7.03 -4.45 0.00
CA LEU A 50 -7.10 -3.36 0.97
C LEU A 50 -7.63 -2.07 0.34
N LYS A 51 -7.13 -1.70 -0.84
CA LYS A 51 -7.59 -0.52 -1.59
C LYS A 51 -9.09 -0.59 -1.86
N ASN A 52 -9.57 -1.72 -2.40
CA ASN A 52 -10.98 -1.90 -2.75
C ASN A 52 -11.88 -1.82 -1.52
N ARG A 53 -11.48 -2.47 -0.42
CA ARG A 53 -12.22 -2.41 0.85
C ARG A 53 -12.31 -0.97 1.37
N LEU A 54 -11.19 -0.26 1.46
CA LEU A 54 -11.17 1.14 1.90
C LEU A 54 -12.03 2.02 1.01
N THR A 55 -11.99 1.81 -0.31
CA THR A 55 -12.81 2.56 -1.27
C THR A 55 -14.31 2.37 -1.03
N GLN A 56 -14.74 1.13 -0.75
CA GLN A 56 -16.15 0.83 -0.40
C GLN A 56 -16.58 1.51 0.91
N GLU A 57 -15.65 1.74 1.83
CA GLU A 57 -15.87 2.48 3.07
C GLU A 57 -15.73 4.01 2.91
N GLY A 58 -15.58 4.52 1.69
CA GLY A 58 -15.38 5.95 1.41
C GLY A 58 -13.99 6.48 1.81
N LYS A 59 -13.03 5.59 2.08
CA LYS A 59 -11.65 5.88 2.48
C LYS A 59 -10.68 5.61 1.33
N LYS A 60 -9.46 6.12 1.44
CA LYS A 60 -8.40 5.93 0.43
C LYS A 60 -7.24 5.14 1.00
N LEU A 61 -6.68 4.24 0.17
CA LEU A 61 -5.34 3.71 0.34
C LEU A 61 -4.36 4.57 -0.45
N ILE A 62 -3.29 5.02 0.21
CA ILE A 62 -2.26 5.87 -0.38
C ILE A 62 -0.91 5.17 -0.25
N LEU A 63 -0.18 5.04 -1.35
CA LEU A 63 1.16 4.47 -1.38
C LEU A 63 2.19 5.60 -1.38
N THR A 64 3.27 5.47 -0.61
CA THR A 64 4.30 6.50 -0.48
C THR A 64 5.69 5.89 -0.54
N GLU A 65 6.67 6.68 -1.01
CA GLU A 65 8.10 6.33 -0.99
C GLU A 65 8.45 4.98 -1.64
N ALA A 66 7.66 4.52 -2.61
CA ALA A 66 7.95 3.26 -3.29
C ALA A 66 9.24 3.36 -4.11
N GLY A 67 10.18 2.45 -3.87
CA GLY A 67 11.39 2.35 -4.70
C GLY A 67 11.08 1.92 -6.14
N GLU A 68 11.97 2.29 -7.08
CA GLU A 68 11.77 2.05 -8.53
C GLU A 68 11.44 0.58 -8.86
N LYS A 69 12.10 -0.39 -8.21
CA LYS A 69 11.85 -1.82 -8.44
C LYS A 69 10.41 -2.22 -8.09
N VAL A 70 9.88 -1.70 -6.98
CA VAL A 70 8.50 -1.96 -6.57
C VAL A 70 7.55 -1.31 -7.56
N ILE A 71 7.79 -0.05 -7.95
CA ILE A 71 6.99 0.66 -8.95
C ILE A 71 6.97 -0.09 -10.29
N GLN A 72 8.11 -0.59 -10.75
CA GLN A 72 8.20 -1.39 -11.98
C GLN A 72 7.33 -2.64 -11.91
N ILE A 73 7.36 -3.37 -10.79
CA ILE A 73 6.50 -4.55 -10.58
C ILE A 73 5.01 -4.17 -10.65
N PHE A 74 4.59 -3.08 -10.01
CA PHE A 74 3.21 -2.59 -10.13
C PHE A 74 2.85 -2.19 -11.57
N ASN A 75 3.76 -1.53 -12.28
CA ASN A 75 3.56 -1.11 -13.67
C ASN A 75 3.44 -2.29 -14.64
N LEU A 76 4.19 -3.38 -14.42
CA LEU A 76 4.05 -4.60 -15.22
C LEU A 76 2.64 -5.19 -15.17
N LEU A 77 1.91 -4.94 -14.08
CA LEU A 77 0.54 -5.38 -13.91
C LEU A 77 -0.50 -4.31 -14.29
N GLY A 78 -0.05 -3.14 -14.76
CA GLY A 78 -0.94 -1.99 -15.01
C GLY A 78 -1.57 -1.41 -13.74
N LEU A 79 -1.01 -1.75 -12.57
CA LEU A 79 -1.58 -1.46 -11.27
C LEU A 79 -0.97 -0.26 -10.58
N TRP A 80 0.06 0.42 -11.09
CA TRP A 80 0.61 1.60 -10.41
C TRP A 80 -0.33 2.83 -10.50
N LYS A 81 -0.72 3.21 -11.72
CA LYS A 81 -1.56 4.40 -11.98
C LYS A 81 -2.90 4.43 -11.22
N PRO A 82 -3.61 3.31 -11.02
CA PRO A 82 -4.88 3.32 -10.30
C PRO A 82 -4.78 3.52 -8.79
N PHE A 83 -3.59 3.52 -8.18
CA PHE A 83 -3.42 3.83 -6.76
C PHE A 83 -3.19 5.31 -6.58
N ALA A 84 -3.79 5.88 -5.53
CA ALA A 84 -3.33 7.16 -5.02
C ALA A 84 -1.91 6.97 -4.48
N HIS A 85 -0.97 7.77 -4.94
CA HIS A 85 0.42 7.69 -4.50
C HIS A 85 1.06 9.07 -4.45
N PHE A 86 1.98 9.23 -3.53
CA PHE A 86 2.84 10.41 -3.40
C PHE A 86 4.28 9.96 -3.27
N GLU A 87 5.23 10.80 -3.71
CA GLU A 87 6.65 10.50 -3.52
C GLU A 87 7.01 10.53 -2.03
N LYS A 88 6.50 11.52 -1.29
CA LYS A 88 6.76 11.70 0.14
C LYS A 88 5.52 11.45 0.99
N GLU A 89 5.75 10.88 2.17
CA GLU A 89 4.70 10.66 3.17
C GLU A 89 4.03 11.97 3.63
N GLU A 90 4.80 13.06 3.74
CA GLU A 90 4.34 14.39 4.15
C GLU A 90 3.22 14.92 3.24
N ASP A 91 3.36 14.75 1.92
CA ASP A 91 2.37 15.18 0.93
C ASP A 91 1.07 14.36 1.05
N ALA A 92 1.20 13.06 1.32
CA ALA A 92 0.06 12.18 1.55
C ALA A 92 -0.72 12.54 2.81
N ILE A 93 -0.02 12.91 3.89
CA ILE A 93 -0.65 13.39 5.13
C ILE A 93 -1.39 14.70 4.86
N ALA A 94 -0.75 15.66 4.21
CA ALA A 94 -1.37 16.94 3.86
C ALA A 94 -2.63 16.77 2.99
N ALA A 95 -2.65 15.78 2.08
CA ALA A 95 -3.80 15.45 1.26
C ALA A 95 -4.96 14.79 2.04
N CYS A 96 -4.69 14.18 3.21
CA CYS A 96 -5.71 13.57 4.06
C CYS A 96 -6.35 14.53 5.07
N LEU A 97 -5.71 15.66 5.35
CA LEU A 97 -6.17 16.68 6.30
C LEU A 97 -7.15 17.70 5.70
N LYS A 98 -7.38 17.62 4.39
CA LYS A 98 -8.34 18.45 3.64
C LYS A 98 -9.68 17.75 3.53
#